data_AF-A0A1B6KWF0-F1
#
_entry.id   AF-A0A1B6KWF0-F1
#
_cell.length_a   1.000
_cell.length_b   1.000
_cell.length_c   1.000
_cell.angle_alpha   90.00
_cell.angle_beta   90.00
_cell.angle_gamma   90.00
#
_symmetry.space_group_name_H-M   'P 1'
#
loop_
_entity.id
_entity.type
_entity.pdbx_description
1 polymer ?
#
loop_
_entity_poly.entity_id
_entity_poly.type
_entity_poly.pdbx_seq_one_letter_code
_entity_poly.pdbx_strand_id
1 'polypeptide(L)'
;SEEDHWSNIRQQERLHSVFIGYEMSQATGIWSGELPHVALSILHQHAIQADMTELQLATVRWLAYSRTQPGVDPRVLYKLLTALENTWPVEVLSREEEEWLANSFNIFLDYSLQLIKKHRILFPPHHRQSMSRLEHLLRCLGLLSSMKAYWKVCPFNKEVRGEIIQSLKKGTQEWYEEQHKGMAGMRADPDTRILALVKLITAFIVDLQRGIDYYNGLFESTN
;
A
#
# COMPACT_ATOMS: atom_id res chain seq x y z
N SER A 1 22.58 -27.27 -3.36
CA SER A 1 22.89 -26.46 -4.57
C SER A 1 22.24 -25.10 -4.43
N GLU A 2 22.50 -24.12 -5.31
CA GLU A 2 21.77 -22.83 -5.31
C GLU A 2 20.25 -23.03 -5.48
N GLU A 3 19.85 -24.05 -6.22
CA GLU A 3 18.45 -24.45 -6.43
C GLU A 3 17.77 -24.91 -5.11
N ASP A 4 18.51 -25.64 -4.27
CA ASP A 4 18.04 -26.02 -2.93
C ASP A 4 17.88 -24.79 -2.03
N HIS A 5 18.80 -23.81 -2.12
CA HIS A 5 18.74 -22.58 -1.32
C HIS A 5 17.52 -21.74 -1.66
N TRP A 6 17.28 -21.52 -2.95
CA TRP A 6 16.10 -20.78 -3.41
C TRP A 6 14.79 -21.46 -3.03
N SER A 7 14.74 -22.80 -3.09
CA SER A 7 13.62 -23.58 -2.59
C SER A 7 13.36 -23.31 -1.10
N ASN A 8 14.41 -23.27 -0.27
CA ASN A 8 14.28 -22.97 1.15
C ASN A 8 13.73 -21.56 1.42
N ILE A 9 14.18 -20.54 0.67
CA ILE A 9 13.66 -19.17 0.79
C ILE A 9 12.16 -19.12 0.46
N ARG A 10 11.74 -19.82 -0.61
CA ARG A 10 10.31 -19.91 -0.97
C ARG A 10 9.50 -20.65 0.09
N GLN A 11 10.05 -21.72 0.67
CA GLN A 11 9.41 -22.43 1.79
C GLN A 11 9.27 -21.52 3.01
N GLN A 12 10.29 -20.73 3.33
CA GLN A 12 10.24 -19.75 4.43
C GLN A 12 9.13 -18.71 4.23
N GLU A 13 8.96 -18.19 3.01
CA GLU A 13 7.85 -17.27 2.70
C GLU A 13 6.49 -17.95 2.79
N ARG A 14 6.39 -19.19 2.31
CA ARG A 14 5.15 -19.95 2.42
C ARG A 14 4.77 -20.22 3.87
N LEU A 15 5.75 -20.53 4.73
CA LEU A 15 5.53 -20.70 6.17
C LEU A 15 5.01 -19.40 6.81
N HIS A 16 5.61 -18.25 6.48
CA HIS A 16 5.11 -16.95 6.93
C HIS A 16 3.66 -16.75 6.48
N SER A 17 3.38 -16.96 5.20
CA SER A 17 2.05 -16.79 4.62
C SER A 17 0.99 -17.69 5.28
N VAL A 18 1.34 -18.93 5.66
CA VAL A 18 0.44 -19.83 6.39
C VAL A 18 0.14 -19.30 7.80
N PHE A 19 1.15 -18.89 8.56
CA PHE A 19 0.93 -18.37 9.91
C PHE A 19 0.15 -17.05 9.89
N ILE A 20 0.50 -16.14 8.98
CA ILE A 20 -0.23 -14.88 8.77
C ILE A 20 -1.68 -15.18 8.40
N GLY A 21 -1.91 -16.07 7.43
CA GLY A 21 -3.26 -16.45 7.00
C GLY A 21 -4.11 -17.03 8.14
N TYR A 22 -3.50 -17.84 9.00
CA TYR A 22 -4.15 -18.36 10.19
C TYR A 22 -4.53 -17.23 11.16
N GLU A 23 -3.59 -16.37 11.54
CA GLU A 23 -3.87 -15.26 12.47
C GLU A 23 -4.93 -14.30 11.92
N MET A 24 -4.88 -14.00 10.62
CA MET A 24 -5.88 -13.17 9.96
C MET A 24 -7.27 -13.82 9.94
N SER A 25 -7.34 -15.15 9.81
CA SER A 25 -8.62 -15.87 9.87
C SER A 25 -9.29 -15.79 11.25
N GLN A 26 -8.48 -15.60 12.30
CA GLN A 26 -8.96 -15.45 13.68
C GLN A 26 -9.23 -13.98 14.06
N ALA A 27 -8.70 -13.03 13.30
CA ALA A 27 -8.82 -11.61 13.60
C ALA A 27 -10.23 -11.06 13.29
N THR A 28 -10.85 -10.39 14.27
CA THR A 28 -12.08 -9.62 14.06
C THR A 28 -11.76 -8.19 13.61
N GLY A 29 -11.27 -8.04 12.38
CA GLY A 29 -10.95 -6.74 11.78
C GLY A 29 -9.54 -6.68 11.17
N ILE A 30 -8.92 -5.50 11.21
CA ILE A 30 -7.53 -5.33 10.74
C ILE A 30 -6.61 -6.03 11.71
N TRP A 31 -5.78 -6.93 11.18
CA TRP A 31 -4.83 -7.67 11.98
C TRP A 31 -3.62 -6.80 12.36
N SER A 32 -3.12 -6.95 13.59
CA SER A 32 -2.01 -6.15 14.15
C SER A 32 -0.67 -6.42 13.47
N GLY A 33 -0.55 -7.53 12.74
CA GLY A 33 0.70 -8.00 12.15
C GLY A 33 1.60 -8.78 13.11
N GLU A 34 1.11 -9.14 14.29
CA GLU A 34 1.89 -9.87 15.30
C GLU A 34 1.63 -11.37 15.21
N LEU A 35 2.70 -12.14 14.99
CA LEU A 35 2.66 -13.59 15.04
C LEU A 35 2.93 -14.09 16.47
N PRO A 36 2.31 -15.21 16.89
CA PRO A 36 2.57 -15.79 18.18
C PRO A 36 4.01 -16.28 18.31
N HIS A 37 4.54 -16.28 19.54
CA HIS A 37 5.93 -16.65 19.81
C HIS A 37 6.31 -18.05 19.28
N VAL A 38 5.36 -18.99 19.29
CA VAL A 38 5.55 -20.33 18.74
C VAL A 38 5.78 -20.29 17.23
N ALA A 39 4.99 -19.52 16.48
CA ALA A 39 5.19 -19.35 15.04
C ALA A 39 6.53 -18.66 14.75
N LEU A 40 6.87 -17.61 15.49
CA LEU A 40 8.16 -16.93 15.36
C LEU A 40 9.35 -17.87 15.62
N SER A 41 9.23 -18.77 16.59
CA SER A 41 10.27 -19.76 16.90
C SER A 41 10.47 -20.75 15.76
N ILE A 42 9.38 -21.26 15.17
CA ILE A 42 9.43 -22.16 14.00
C ILE A 42 10.08 -21.46 12.81
N LEU A 43 9.66 -20.23 12.51
CA LEU A 43 10.21 -19.43 11.42
C LEU A 43 11.71 -19.15 11.62
N HIS A 44 12.12 -18.86 12.85
CA HIS A 44 13.52 -18.63 13.19
C HIS A 44 14.37 -19.90 13.04
N GLN A 45 13.88 -21.04 13.52
CA GLN A 45 14.58 -22.32 13.38
C GLN A 45 14.74 -22.73 11.92
N HIS A 46 13.68 -22.58 11.10
CA HIS A 46 13.76 -22.87 9.67
C HIS A 46 14.77 -21.93 8.97
N ALA A 47 14.79 -20.65 9.31
CA ALA A 47 15.77 -19.69 8.77
C ALA A 47 17.22 -20.08 9.05
N ILE A 48 17.52 -20.50 10.30
CA ILE A 48 18.86 -20.96 10.69
C ILE A 48 19.25 -22.23 9.92
N GLN A 49 18.34 -23.19 9.80
CA GLN A 49 18.59 -24.44 9.09
C GLN A 49 18.83 -24.23 7.59
N ALA A 50 18.18 -23.22 7.02
CA ALA A 50 18.32 -22.82 5.63
C ALA A 50 19.49 -21.85 5.37
N ASP A 51 20.27 -21.50 6.40
CA ASP A 51 21.38 -20.53 6.32
C ASP A 51 20.97 -19.21 5.63
N MET A 52 19.79 -18.70 5.99
CA MET A 52 19.24 -17.48 5.38
C MET A 52 19.90 -16.23 5.95
N THR A 53 20.24 -15.30 5.07
CA THR A 53 20.79 -14.00 5.48
C THR A 53 19.71 -13.08 6.05
N GLU A 54 20.11 -12.03 6.77
CA GLU A 54 19.15 -11.07 7.34
C GLU A 54 18.40 -10.29 6.25
N LEU A 55 19.05 -9.98 5.12
CA LEU A 55 18.41 -9.36 3.97
C LEU A 55 17.38 -10.30 3.31
N GLN A 56 17.69 -11.60 3.17
CA GLN A 56 16.76 -12.59 2.67
C GLN A 56 15.54 -12.72 3.59
N LEU A 57 15.74 -12.71 4.91
CA LEU A 57 14.65 -12.74 5.88
C LEU A 57 13.79 -11.48 5.85
N ALA A 58 14.40 -10.29 5.74
CA ALA A 58 13.67 -9.03 5.58
C ALA A 58 12.82 -9.03 4.30
N THR A 59 13.39 -9.53 3.20
CA THR A 59 12.72 -9.69 1.90
C THR A 59 11.54 -10.65 2.00
N VAL A 60 11.72 -11.83 2.60
CA VAL A 60 10.65 -12.82 2.80
C VAL A 60 9.52 -12.27 3.66
N ARG A 61 9.84 -11.57 4.75
CA ARG A 61 8.82 -10.93 5.60
C ARG A 61 8.03 -9.89 4.81
N TRP A 62 8.70 -9.02 4.05
CA TRP A 62 8.01 -8.07 3.18
C TRP A 62 7.07 -8.77 2.18
N LEU A 63 7.55 -9.81 1.51
CA LEU A 63 6.78 -10.57 0.52
C LEU A 63 5.52 -11.21 1.10
N ALA A 64 5.65 -11.84 2.27
CA ALA A 64 4.53 -12.52 2.92
C ALA A 64 3.47 -11.50 3.39
N TYR A 65 3.88 -10.40 4.02
CA TYR A 65 2.95 -9.41 4.56
C TYR A 65 2.32 -8.51 3.50
N SER A 66 3.08 -8.07 2.49
CA SER A 66 2.58 -7.16 1.43
C SER A 66 1.43 -7.76 0.62
N ARG A 67 1.38 -9.09 0.49
CA ARG A 67 0.32 -9.82 -0.22
C ARG A 67 -1.01 -9.91 0.55
N THR A 68 -1.01 -9.57 1.83
CA THR A 68 -2.19 -9.73 2.70
C THR A 68 -3.11 -8.51 2.73
N GLN A 69 -2.83 -7.50 1.92
CA GLN A 69 -3.66 -6.29 1.79
C GLN A 69 -5.09 -6.64 1.32
N PRO A 70 -6.15 -6.03 1.91
CA PRO A 70 -6.17 -4.93 2.89
C PRO A 70 -6.10 -5.36 4.37
N GLY A 71 -5.85 -6.65 4.65
CA GLY A 71 -6.08 -7.24 5.97
C GLY A 71 -5.04 -6.92 7.04
N VAL A 72 -3.91 -6.31 6.67
CA VAL A 72 -2.89 -5.83 7.61
C VAL A 72 -2.77 -4.30 7.60
N ASP A 73 -2.54 -3.71 8.78
CA ASP A 73 -2.32 -2.27 8.92
C ASP A 73 -1.06 -1.83 8.14
N PRO A 74 -1.13 -0.78 7.29
CA PRO A 74 0.04 -0.24 6.59
C PRO A 74 1.21 0.15 7.51
N ARG A 75 0.99 0.40 8.80
CA ARG A 75 2.06 0.57 9.81
C ARG A 75 3.04 -0.60 9.85
N VAL A 76 2.54 -1.83 9.72
CA VAL A 76 3.35 -3.04 9.71
C VAL A 76 4.22 -3.06 8.46
N LEU A 77 3.62 -2.76 7.31
CA LEU A 77 4.33 -2.67 6.04
C LEU A 77 5.44 -1.60 6.08
N TYR A 78 5.17 -0.44 6.67
CA TYR A 78 6.17 0.62 6.83
C TYR A 78 7.39 0.15 7.65
N LYS A 79 7.16 -0.57 8.75
CA LYS A 79 8.24 -1.15 9.56
C LYS A 79 9.05 -2.18 8.76
N LEU A 80 8.39 -3.02 7.96
CA LEU A 80 9.06 -4.03 7.13
C LEU A 80 9.90 -3.39 6.03
N LEU A 81 9.39 -2.36 5.34
CA LEU A 81 10.17 -1.59 4.36
C LEU A 81 11.39 -0.94 4.99
N THR A 82 11.23 -0.35 6.18
CA THR A 82 12.33 0.27 6.92
C THR A 82 13.40 -0.75 7.29
N ALA A 83 13.00 -1.92 7.78
CA ALA A 83 13.92 -3.01 8.11
C ALA A 83 14.69 -3.50 6.87
N LEU A 84 13.99 -3.66 5.73
CA LEU A 84 14.60 -4.07 4.46
C LEU A 84 15.60 -3.03 3.94
N GLU A 85 15.26 -1.74 3.98
CA GLU A 85 16.20 -0.68 3.56
C GLU A 85 17.45 -0.62 4.44
N ASN A 86 17.30 -0.88 5.74
CA ASN A 86 18.43 -0.86 6.68
C ASN A 86 19.40 -2.04 6.47
N THR A 87 18.90 -3.20 6.04
CA THR A 87 19.74 -4.37 5.74
C THR A 87 20.32 -4.36 4.34
N TRP A 88 19.70 -3.62 3.40
CA TRP A 88 20.12 -3.54 1.99
C TRP A 88 21.60 -3.25 1.73
N PRO A 89 22.29 -2.34 2.45
CA PRO A 89 23.68 -2.00 2.13
C PRO A 89 24.70 -3.07 2.51
N VAL A 90 24.31 -4.08 3.31
CA VAL A 90 25.24 -5.01 3.97
C VAL A 90 25.40 -6.30 3.17
N GLU A 91 24.35 -6.72 2.47
CA GLU A 91 24.26 -8.01 1.80
C GLU A 91 23.77 -7.85 0.37
N VAL A 92 23.88 -8.90 -0.44
CA VAL A 92 23.39 -8.92 -1.83
C VAL A 92 22.35 -10.01 -1.99
N LEU A 93 21.28 -9.68 -2.70
CA LEU A 93 20.30 -10.67 -3.16
C LEU A 93 20.77 -11.30 -4.46
N SER A 94 20.35 -12.55 -4.69
CA SER A 94 20.46 -13.17 -6.01
C SER A 94 19.54 -12.47 -7.01
N ARG A 95 19.80 -12.67 -8.32
CA ARG A 95 18.95 -12.07 -9.35
C ARG A 95 17.48 -12.52 -9.24
N GLU A 96 17.24 -13.79 -8.92
CA GLU A 96 15.87 -14.31 -8.75
C GLU A 96 15.16 -13.68 -7.55
N GLU A 97 15.89 -13.44 -6.46
CA GLU A 97 15.41 -12.74 -5.27
C GLU A 97 15.09 -11.27 -5.57
N GLU A 98 15.96 -10.57 -6.30
CA GLU A 98 15.73 -9.19 -6.74
C GLU A 98 14.48 -9.07 -7.63
N GLU A 99 14.32 -9.97 -8.61
CA GLU A 99 13.15 -10.00 -9.50
C GLU A 99 11.86 -10.27 -8.71
N TRP A 100 11.92 -11.15 -7.71
CA TRP A 100 10.78 -11.46 -6.85
C TRP A 100 10.37 -10.29 -5.95
N LEU A 101 11.36 -9.60 -5.38
CA LEU A 101 11.15 -8.38 -4.60
C LEU A 101 10.59 -7.24 -5.46
N ALA A 102 11.13 -7.04 -6.67
CA ALA A 102 10.64 -6.04 -7.63
C ALA A 102 9.17 -6.26 -7.96
N ASN A 103 8.77 -7.50 -8.25
CA ASN A 103 7.38 -7.83 -8.52
C ASN A 103 6.47 -7.48 -7.33
N SER A 104 6.91 -7.76 -6.10
CA SER A 104 6.16 -7.41 -4.90
C SER A 104 6.03 -5.92 -4.67
N PHE A 105 7.09 -5.13 -4.90
CA PHE A 105 7.00 -3.67 -4.84
C PHE A 105 6.03 -3.12 -5.87
N ASN A 106 6.04 -3.63 -7.11
CA ASN A 106 5.11 -3.19 -8.15
C ASN A 106 3.65 -3.51 -7.79
N ILE A 107 3.37 -4.72 -7.32
CA ILE A 107 2.02 -5.10 -6.87
C ILE A 107 1.55 -4.18 -5.73
N PHE A 108 2.42 -3.90 -4.76
CA PHE A 108 2.10 -3.01 -3.64
C PHE A 108 1.87 -1.56 -4.12
N LEU A 109 2.71 -1.05 -5.02
CA LEU A 109 2.60 0.28 -5.59
C LEU A 109 1.27 0.44 -6.35
N ASP A 110 0.97 -0.48 -7.26
CA ASP A 110 -0.26 -0.47 -8.06
C ASP A 110 -1.50 -0.50 -7.15
N TYR A 111 -1.50 -1.40 -6.16
CA TYR A 111 -2.58 -1.48 -5.17
C TYR A 111 -2.74 -0.16 -4.41
N SER A 112 -1.65 0.41 -3.91
CA SER A 112 -1.66 1.66 -3.15
C SER A 112 -2.19 2.84 -3.97
N LEU A 113 -1.79 2.93 -5.24
CA LEU A 113 -2.27 3.96 -6.17
C LEU A 113 -3.77 3.83 -6.46
N GLN A 114 -4.30 2.61 -6.55
CA GLN A 114 -5.74 2.39 -6.67
C GLN A 114 -6.51 2.88 -5.44
N LEU A 115 -5.96 2.72 -4.23
CA LEU A 115 -6.54 3.26 -3.01
C LEU A 115 -6.51 4.80 -2.99
N ILE A 116 -5.38 5.40 -3.39
CA ILE A 116 -5.24 6.87 -3.48
C ILE A 116 -6.23 7.47 -4.47
N LYS A 117 -6.43 6.81 -5.62
CA LYS A 117 -7.43 7.21 -6.61
C LYS A 117 -8.83 7.31 -6.00
N LYS A 118 -9.15 6.42 -5.05
CA LYS A 118 -10.46 6.34 -4.36
C LYS A 118 -10.45 6.92 -2.94
N HIS A 119 -9.46 7.75 -2.58
CA HIS A 119 -9.24 8.17 -1.20
C HIS A 119 -10.45 8.83 -0.53
N ARG A 120 -11.25 9.62 -1.28
CA ARG A 120 -12.47 10.29 -0.78
C ARG A 120 -13.48 9.32 -0.16
N ILE A 121 -13.58 8.12 -0.74
CA ILE A 121 -14.54 7.10 -0.33
C ILE A 121 -13.92 6.17 0.72
N LEU A 122 -12.66 5.79 0.52
CA LEU A 122 -11.98 4.79 1.35
C LEU A 122 -11.44 5.37 2.67
N PHE A 123 -11.12 6.66 2.69
CA PHE A 123 -10.51 7.35 3.83
C PHE A 123 -11.26 8.65 4.14
N PRO A 124 -12.52 8.58 4.58
CA PRO A 124 -13.30 9.78 4.86
C PRO A 124 -12.70 10.56 6.04
N PRO A 125 -12.66 11.91 6.01
CA PRO A 125 -11.90 12.72 6.97
C PRO A 125 -12.29 12.54 8.43
N HIS A 126 -13.58 12.31 8.69
CA HIS A 126 -14.10 12.16 10.05
C HIS A 126 -13.86 10.76 10.64
N HIS A 127 -13.40 9.80 9.83
CA HIS A 127 -13.07 8.46 10.31
C HIS A 127 -11.57 8.35 10.57
N ARG A 128 -11.19 8.61 11.83
CA ARG A 128 -9.77 8.70 12.27
C ARG A 128 -8.95 7.46 11.90
N GLN A 129 -9.52 6.27 12.03
CA GLN A 129 -8.79 5.03 11.74
C GLN A 129 -8.43 4.92 10.25
N SER A 130 -9.34 5.24 9.34
CA SER A 130 -9.04 5.20 7.89
C SER A 130 -8.08 6.32 7.49
N MET A 131 -8.20 7.51 8.08
CA MET A 131 -7.22 8.58 7.83
C MET A 131 -5.82 8.18 8.30
N SER A 132 -5.70 7.54 9.46
CA SER A 132 -4.40 7.02 9.91
C SER A 132 -3.85 5.91 9.00
N ARG A 133 -4.72 5.08 8.39
CA ARG A 133 -4.29 4.11 7.38
C ARG A 133 -3.78 4.79 6.12
N LEU A 134 -4.47 5.83 5.64
CA LEU A 134 -4.00 6.62 4.50
C LEU A 134 -2.64 7.27 4.78
N GLU A 135 -2.46 7.85 5.96
CA GLU A 135 -1.18 8.41 6.37
C GLU A 135 -0.05 7.38 6.29
N HIS A 136 -0.23 6.19 6.89
CA HIS A 136 0.81 5.17 6.86
C HIS A 136 1.02 4.57 5.47
N LEU A 137 -0.04 4.47 4.65
CA LEU A 137 0.10 4.10 3.24
C LEU A 137 0.97 5.11 2.48
N LEU A 138 0.75 6.41 2.71
CA LEU A 138 1.56 7.47 2.11
C LEU A 138 3.00 7.46 2.63
N ARG A 139 3.23 7.12 3.91
CA ARG A 139 4.57 6.91 4.46
C ARG A 139 5.29 5.74 3.80
N CYS A 140 4.58 4.63 3.52
CA CYS A 140 5.15 3.51 2.76
C CYS A 140 5.58 3.96 1.36
N LEU A 141 4.74 4.72 0.65
CA LEU A 141 5.06 5.22 -0.69
C LEU A 141 6.21 6.22 -0.69
N GLY A 142 6.23 7.14 0.28
CA GLY A 142 7.33 8.09 0.46
C GLY A 142 8.64 7.37 0.76
N LEU A 143 8.62 6.37 1.65
CA LEU A 143 9.78 5.54 1.93
C LEU A 143 10.25 4.81 0.66
N LEU A 144 9.34 4.11 -0.03
CA LEU A 144 9.64 3.40 -1.28
C LEU A 144 10.31 4.31 -2.32
N SER A 145 9.85 5.56 -2.44
CA SER A 145 10.41 6.56 -3.36
C SER A 145 11.87 6.96 -3.07
N SER A 146 12.34 6.73 -1.85
CA SER A 146 13.70 7.09 -1.38
C SER A 146 14.59 5.88 -1.11
N MET A 147 14.03 4.68 -1.08
CA MET A 147 14.74 3.43 -0.79
C MET A 147 15.75 3.07 -1.88
N LYS A 148 16.99 2.79 -1.49
CA LYS A 148 18.01 2.26 -2.39
C LYS A 148 17.60 0.91 -2.95
N ALA A 149 16.97 0.08 -2.12
CA ALA A 149 16.49 -1.24 -2.51
C ALA A 149 15.51 -1.14 -3.68
N TYR A 150 14.53 -0.23 -3.59
CA TYR A 150 13.51 -0.04 -4.62
C TYR A 150 14.12 0.38 -5.95
N TRP A 151 14.98 1.40 -5.96
CA TRP A 151 15.59 1.87 -7.20
C TRP A 151 16.59 0.89 -7.81
N LYS A 152 17.18 0.02 -6.99
CA LYS A 152 18.06 -1.05 -7.46
C LYS A 152 17.27 -2.13 -8.21
N VAL A 153 16.14 -2.57 -7.67
CA VAL A 153 15.35 -3.69 -8.26
C VAL A 153 14.26 -3.22 -9.24
N CYS A 154 13.88 -1.94 -9.20
CA CYS A 154 12.90 -1.31 -10.11
C CYS A 154 13.48 -0.06 -10.82
N PRO A 155 14.60 -0.17 -11.56
CA PRO A 155 15.34 0.99 -12.07
C PRO A 155 14.60 1.82 -13.12
N PHE A 156 13.57 1.25 -13.77
CA PHE A 156 12.79 1.93 -14.81
C PHE A 156 11.42 2.41 -14.34
N ASN A 157 11.11 2.24 -13.05
CA ASN A 157 9.86 2.74 -12.52
C ASN A 157 9.84 4.26 -12.55
N LYS A 158 8.63 4.80 -12.75
CA LYS A 158 8.42 6.24 -12.67
C LYS A 158 8.54 6.69 -11.23
N GLU A 159 8.78 8.00 -11.07
CA GLU A 159 8.77 8.64 -9.76
C GLU A 159 7.42 8.41 -9.06
N VAL A 160 7.47 7.85 -7.85
CA VAL A 160 6.28 7.50 -7.05
C VAL A 160 5.41 8.74 -6.81
N ARG A 161 6.01 9.90 -6.52
CA ARG A 161 5.29 11.18 -6.34
C ARG A 161 4.49 11.56 -7.59
N GLY A 162 5.06 11.41 -8.77
CA GLY A 162 4.39 11.67 -10.04
C GLY A 162 3.17 10.75 -10.25
N GLU A 163 3.30 9.46 -9.92
CA GLU A 163 2.20 8.49 -10.03
C GLU A 163 1.08 8.75 -9.00
N ILE A 164 1.42 9.21 -7.79
CA ILE A 164 0.44 9.68 -6.79
C ILE A 164 -0.38 10.85 -7.36
N ILE A 165 0.29 11.88 -7.90
CA ILE A 165 -0.37 13.03 -8.52
C ILE A 165 -1.28 12.59 -9.66
N GLN A 166 -0.81 11.69 -10.53
CA GLN A 166 -1.61 11.18 -11.65
C GLN A 166 -2.84 10.41 -11.15
N SER A 167 -2.68 9.59 -10.12
CA SER A 167 -3.76 8.83 -9.50
C SER A 167 -4.81 9.76 -8.86
N LEU A 168 -4.39 10.83 -8.19
CA LEU A 168 -5.28 11.86 -7.65
C LEU A 168 -6.05 12.61 -8.75
N LYS A 169 -5.38 12.97 -9.85
CA LYS A 169 -6.03 13.62 -11.01
C LYS A 169 -7.09 12.71 -11.63
N LYS A 170 -6.75 11.44 -11.88
CA LYS A 170 -7.69 10.44 -12.40
C LYS A 170 -8.88 10.25 -11.46
N GLY A 171 -8.64 10.10 -10.15
CA GLY A 171 -9.70 9.92 -9.17
C GLY A 171 -10.62 11.13 -9.04
N THR A 172 -10.08 12.33 -9.19
CA THR A 172 -10.87 13.58 -9.21
C THR A 172 -11.73 13.69 -10.46
N GLN A 173 -11.21 13.30 -11.63
CA GLN A 173 -11.99 13.24 -12.85
C GLN A 173 -13.12 12.20 -12.75
N GLU A 174 -12.82 10.98 -12.28
CA GLU A 174 -13.82 9.92 -12.07
C GLU A 174 -14.92 10.37 -11.10
N TRP A 175 -14.55 11.02 -10.00
CA TRP A 175 -15.51 11.58 -9.04
C TRP A 175 -16.41 12.64 -9.69
N TYR A 176 -15.82 13.56 -10.47
CA TYR A 176 -16.59 14.61 -11.15
C TYR A 176 -17.60 14.02 -12.14
N GLU A 177 -17.16 13.07 -12.96
CA GLU A 177 -18.03 12.41 -13.95
C GLU A 177 -19.21 11.70 -13.27
N GLU A 178 -18.99 11.10 -12.10
CA GLU A 178 -20.05 10.48 -11.30
C GLU A 178 -21.04 11.51 -10.74
N GLN A 179 -20.55 12.62 -10.17
CA GLN A 179 -21.42 13.70 -9.69
C GLN A 179 -22.25 14.31 -10.83
N HIS A 180 -21.62 14.50 -11.99
CA HIS A 180 -22.29 15.05 -13.17
C HIS A 180 -23.37 14.10 -13.72
N LYS A 181 -23.09 12.78 -13.80
CA LYS A 181 -24.05 11.77 -14.23
C LYS A 181 -25.30 11.74 -13.35
N GLY A 182 -25.15 11.83 -12.03
CA GLY A 182 -26.26 11.89 -11.09
C GLY A 182 -27.19 13.10 -11.28
N MET A 183 -26.77 14.11 -12.04
CA MET A 183 -27.48 15.37 -12.26
C MET A 183 -27.94 15.56 -13.71
N ALA A 184 -27.48 14.72 -14.64
CA ALA A 184 -27.79 14.81 -16.07
C ALA A 184 -29.17 14.22 -16.42
N GLY A 185 -30.25 14.87 -15.97
CA GLY A 185 -31.58 14.68 -16.54
C GLY A 185 -31.76 15.55 -17.79
N MET A 186 -31.40 15.07 -18.98
CA MET A 186 -31.45 15.84 -20.24
C MET A 186 -32.85 16.35 -20.66
N ARG A 187 -33.93 15.93 -19.98
CA ARG A 187 -35.33 16.34 -20.24
C ARG A 187 -35.95 17.16 -19.11
N ALA A 188 -35.16 17.60 -18.14
CA ALA A 188 -35.64 18.38 -17.02
C ALA A 188 -36.00 19.82 -17.44
N ASP A 189 -37.02 20.39 -16.81
CA ASP A 189 -37.40 21.79 -16.96
C ASP A 189 -36.26 22.73 -16.48
N PRO A 190 -36.27 24.02 -16.89
CA PRO A 190 -35.22 24.97 -16.54
C PRO A 190 -34.92 25.09 -15.05
N ASP A 191 -35.93 25.04 -14.18
CA ASP A 191 -35.76 25.20 -12.73
C ASP A 191 -35.06 23.97 -12.14
N THR A 192 -35.44 22.77 -12.58
CA THR A 192 -34.75 21.53 -12.19
C THR A 192 -33.29 21.52 -12.65
N ARG A 193 -32.99 22.08 -13.82
CA ARG A 193 -31.60 22.20 -14.31
C ARG A 193 -30.78 23.18 -13.47
N ILE A 194 -31.34 24.32 -13.09
CA ILE A 194 -30.68 25.29 -12.20
C ILE A 194 -30.43 24.66 -10.84
N LEU A 195 -31.42 23.97 -10.27
CA LEU A 195 -31.28 23.27 -9.00
C LEU A 195 -30.18 22.20 -9.05
N ALA A 196 -30.10 21.44 -10.15
CA ALA A 196 -29.03 20.47 -10.36
C ALA A 196 -27.64 21.13 -10.40
N LEU A 197 -27.50 22.26 -11.10
CA LEU A 197 -26.25 23.01 -11.13
C LEU A 197 -25.85 23.53 -9.74
N VAL A 198 -26.80 24.04 -8.96
CA VAL A 198 -26.55 24.48 -7.57
C VAL A 198 -26.05 23.31 -6.71
N LYS A 199 -26.66 22.12 -6.84
CA LYS A 199 -26.21 20.91 -6.15
C LYS A 199 -24.79 20.51 -6.55
N LEU A 200 -24.47 20.57 -7.84
CA LEU A 200 -23.12 20.29 -8.35
C LEU A 200 -22.09 21.23 -7.75
N ILE A 201 -22.31 22.54 -7.85
CA ILE A 201 -21.42 23.56 -7.31
C ILE A 201 -21.24 23.38 -5.80
N THR A 202 -22.32 23.09 -5.08
CA THR A 202 -22.26 22.83 -3.63
C THR A 202 -21.38 21.62 -3.32
N ALA A 203 -21.56 20.51 -4.06
CA ALA A 203 -20.74 19.30 -3.90
C ALA A 203 -19.25 19.59 -4.16
N PHE A 204 -18.94 20.39 -5.17
CA PHE A 204 -17.58 20.82 -5.47
C PHE A 204 -16.96 21.66 -4.35
N ILE A 205 -17.68 22.66 -3.86
CA ILE A 205 -17.19 23.52 -2.77
C ILE A 205 -16.87 22.66 -1.54
N VAL A 206 -17.77 21.72 -1.19
CA VAL A 206 -17.55 20.80 -0.07
C VAL A 206 -16.34 19.89 -0.31
N ASP A 207 -16.16 19.35 -1.53
CA ASP A 207 -15.01 18.50 -1.87
C ASP A 207 -13.69 19.28 -1.78
N LEU A 208 -13.64 20.48 -2.36
CA LEU A 208 -12.46 21.35 -2.32
C LEU A 208 -12.11 21.75 -0.88
N GLN A 209 -13.11 22.13 -0.08
CA GLN A 209 -12.91 22.47 1.31
C GLN A 209 -12.34 21.29 2.10
N ARG A 210 -12.88 20.08 1.90
CA ARG A 210 -12.33 18.84 2.50
C ARG A 210 -10.90 18.56 2.04
N GLY A 211 -10.62 18.80 0.75
CA GLY A 211 -9.28 18.72 0.16
C GLY A 211 -8.29 19.59 0.93
N ILE A 212 -8.63 20.86 1.12
CA ILE A 212 -7.80 21.84 1.82
C ILE A 212 -7.63 21.46 3.29
N ASP A 213 -8.73 21.17 3.99
CA ASP A 213 -8.73 21.03 5.45
C ASP A 213 -8.07 19.73 5.93
N TYR A 214 -8.16 18.64 5.16
CA TYR A 214 -7.80 17.30 5.64
C TYR A 214 -6.79 16.57 4.77
N TYR A 215 -6.82 16.74 3.45
CA TYR A 215 -6.01 15.93 2.54
C TYR A 215 -4.71 16.62 2.12
N ASN A 216 -4.73 17.91 1.78
CA ASN A 216 -3.56 18.61 1.25
C ASN A 216 -2.35 18.49 2.19
N GLY A 217 -2.50 18.88 3.46
CA GLY A 217 -1.42 18.77 4.44
C GLY A 217 -0.92 17.35 4.63
N LEU A 218 -1.79 16.34 4.49
CA LEU A 218 -1.41 14.93 4.58
C LEU A 218 -0.57 14.49 3.37
N PHE A 219 -0.99 14.83 2.15
CA PHE A 219 -0.24 14.47 0.94
C PHE A 219 1.09 15.23 0.85
N GLU A 220 1.15 16.50 1.28
CA GLU A 220 2.38 17.31 1.26
C GLU A 220 3.40 16.91 2.33
N SER A 221 2.95 16.51 3.53
CA SER A 221 3.87 16.16 4.62
C SER A 221 4.48 14.76 4.49
N THR A 222 3.90 13.91 3.65
CA THR A 222 4.26 12.48 3.61
C THR A 222 4.92 12.05 2.29
N ASN A 223 4.92 12.90 1.25
CA ASN A 223 5.53 12.65 -0.06
C ASN A 223 6.08 13.91 -0.69
#